data_AF-A0A1S2XMH2-F1
#
_entry.id   AF-A0A1S2XMH2-F1
#
_cell.length_a   1.000
_cell.length_b   1.000
_cell.length_c   1.000
_cell.angle_alpha   90.00
_cell.angle_beta   90.00
_cell.angle_gamma   90.00
#
_symmetry.space_group_name_H-M   'P 1'
#
loop_
_entity.id
_entity.type
_entity.pdbx_description
1 polymer ?
#
loop_
_entity_poly.entity_id
_entity_poly.type
_entity_poly.pdbx_seq_one_letter_code
_entity_poly.pdbx_strand_id
1 'polypeptide(L)'
;MGSTFEIPTKVLANTSSKLKMPIIGMGSAPDFTCKKDTKEAIIEAIKQGYRHFDTAAAYGSEQALGEALKQACQLGLVTREDLFVTSKLWITQNHPHLVVPALQKSLKTLQLEYLDLYLIHWPLSSQPGKFSFPIDVADLLPFDVKGVWESMEECLKLGLTKAIGVS
;
A
#
# COMPACT_ATOMS: atom_id res chain seq x y z
N MET A 1 -22.13 -16.63 -23.37
CA MET A 1 -21.61 -16.59 -21.98
C MET A 1 -20.10 -16.44 -22.10
N GLY A 2 -19.59 -15.20 -22.03
CA GLY A 2 -18.15 -14.97 -22.12
C GLY A 2 -17.49 -15.50 -20.86
N SER A 3 -16.41 -16.26 -20.99
CA SER A 3 -15.63 -16.72 -19.85
C SER A 3 -15.20 -15.49 -19.03
N THR A 4 -15.71 -15.35 -17.83
CA THR A 4 -15.19 -14.39 -16.86
C THR A 4 -13.78 -14.86 -16.51
N PHE A 5 -12.78 -14.20 -17.08
CA PHE A 5 -11.39 -14.44 -16.72
C PHE A 5 -11.19 -14.00 -15.27
N GLU A 6 -10.94 -14.94 -14.38
CA GLU A 6 -10.70 -14.67 -12.97
C GLU A 6 -9.19 -14.79 -12.69
N ILE A 7 -8.59 -13.71 -12.19
CA ILE A 7 -7.16 -13.69 -11.85
C ILE A 7 -6.95 -14.64 -10.67
N PRO A 8 -6.04 -15.65 -10.76
CA PRO A 8 -5.77 -16.54 -9.65
C PRO A 8 -5.31 -15.81 -8.39
N THR A 9 -5.42 -16.47 -7.24
CA THR A 9 -4.96 -15.92 -5.96
C THR A 9 -3.96 -16.86 -5.29
N LYS A 10 -3.08 -16.30 -4.47
CA LYS A 10 -2.15 -17.04 -3.60
C LYS A 10 -2.47 -16.72 -2.14
N VAL A 11 -2.55 -17.76 -1.32
CA VAL A 11 -2.75 -17.63 0.12
C VAL A 11 -1.45 -17.12 0.77
N LEU A 12 -1.56 -16.08 1.58
CA LEU A 12 -0.49 -15.60 2.46
C LEU A 12 -0.40 -16.51 3.69
N ALA A 13 0.44 -17.54 3.60
CA ALA A 13 0.50 -18.63 4.58
C ALA A 13 0.76 -18.17 6.03
N ASN A 14 1.49 -17.06 6.22
CA ASN A 14 1.87 -16.54 7.54
C ASN A 14 0.79 -15.63 8.16
N THR A 15 -0.29 -15.34 7.45
CA THR A 15 -1.43 -14.61 8.02
C THR A 15 -2.37 -15.59 8.74
N SER A 16 -2.89 -15.19 9.90
CA SER A 16 -3.88 -15.99 10.64
C SER A 16 -5.19 -16.17 9.85
N SER A 17 -5.59 -15.12 9.12
CA SER A 17 -6.78 -15.07 8.27
C SER A 17 -6.61 -15.74 6.89
N LYS A 18 -5.41 -16.25 6.57
CA LYS A 18 -5.10 -16.91 5.28
C LYS A 18 -5.56 -16.08 4.08
N LEU A 19 -5.22 -14.78 4.09
CA LEU A 19 -5.62 -13.82 3.04
C LEU A 19 -5.21 -14.33 1.66
N LYS A 20 -6.10 -14.12 0.68
CA LYS A 20 -5.86 -14.44 -0.73
C LYS A 20 -5.40 -13.19 -1.46
N MET A 21 -4.14 -13.14 -1.86
CA MET A 21 -3.59 -12.06 -2.68
C MET A 21 -3.72 -12.42 -4.16
N PRO A 22 -4.32 -11.57 -5.02
CA PRO A 22 -4.28 -11.77 -6.46
C PRO A 22 -2.84 -11.87 -6.97
N ILE A 23 -2.55 -12.87 -7.81
CA ILE A 23 -1.17 -13.18 -8.23
C ILE A 23 -0.55 -12.10 -9.13
N ILE A 24 -1.39 -11.28 -9.75
CA ILE A 24 -0.98 -10.14 -10.57
C ILE A 24 -1.58 -8.88 -9.93
N GLY A 25 -0.73 -7.87 -9.71
CA GLY A 25 -1.12 -6.56 -9.22
C GLY A 25 -0.61 -5.44 -10.13
N MET A 26 -1.26 -4.27 -10.05
CA MET A 26 -0.86 -3.05 -10.74
C MET A 26 -0.01 -2.19 -9.79
N GLY A 27 1.21 -1.87 -10.20
CA GLY A 27 2.09 -0.95 -9.46
C GLY A 27 1.82 0.51 -9.81
N SER A 28 2.11 1.42 -8.86
CA SER A 28 1.92 2.87 -9.04
C SER A 28 3.12 3.72 -8.63
N ALA A 29 4.34 3.17 -8.74
CA ALA A 29 5.56 3.95 -8.63
C ALA A 29 5.60 5.02 -9.74
N PRO A 30 6.18 6.21 -9.47
CA PRO A 30 6.19 7.28 -10.44
C PRO A 30 7.02 6.92 -11.68
N ASP A 31 6.47 7.16 -12.86
CA ASP A 31 7.18 7.17 -14.13
C ASP A 31 7.25 8.62 -14.64
N PHE A 32 8.44 9.21 -14.62
CA PHE A 32 8.67 10.60 -15.01
C PHE A 32 8.43 10.87 -16.51
N THR A 33 8.30 9.82 -17.33
CA THR A 33 7.99 9.91 -18.76
C THR A 33 6.51 9.71 -19.06
N CYS A 34 5.75 9.12 -18.12
CA CYS A 34 4.34 8.84 -18.29
C CYS A 34 3.51 10.12 -18.13
N LYS A 35 2.71 10.42 -19.16
CA LYS A 35 1.77 11.56 -19.17
C LYS A 35 0.32 11.13 -18.94
N LYS A 36 0.08 9.84 -18.68
CA LYS A 36 -1.27 9.31 -18.46
C LYS A 36 -1.74 9.64 -17.06
N ASP A 37 -3.04 9.86 -16.93
CA ASP A 37 -3.67 10.05 -15.64
C ASP A 37 -3.70 8.73 -14.85
N THR A 38 -3.18 8.76 -13.62
CA THR A 38 -3.10 7.54 -12.78
C THR A 38 -4.48 7.05 -12.40
N LYS A 39 -5.43 7.94 -12.11
CA LYS A 39 -6.78 7.56 -11.69
C LYS A 39 -7.53 6.85 -12.81
N GLU A 40 -7.44 7.36 -14.04
CA GLU A 40 -8.00 6.72 -15.23
C GLU A 40 -7.40 5.33 -15.47
N ALA A 41 -6.07 5.19 -15.35
CA ALA A 41 -5.39 3.91 -15.50
C ALA A 41 -5.86 2.87 -14.47
N ILE A 42 -6.06 3.26 -13.22
CA ILE A 42 -6.58 2.37 -12.16
C ILE A 42 -8.03 1.95 -12.44
N ILE A 43 -8.91 2.89 -12.81
CA ILE A 43 -10.30 2.55 -13.15
C ILE A 43 -10.35 1.56 -14.32
N GLU A 44 -9.52 1.76 -15.33
CA GLU A 44 -9.42 0.87 -16.47
C GLU A 44 -8.86 -0.51 -16.08
N ALA A 45 -7.84 -0.56 -15.23
CA ALA A 45 -7.32 -1.82 -14.69
C ALA A 45 -8.41 -2.61 -13.94
N ILE A 46 -9.25 -1.94 -13.14
CA ILE A 46 -10.38 -2.57 -12.43
C ILE A 46 -11.37 -3.20 -13.41
N LYS A 47 -11.73 -2.49 -14.50
CA LYS A 47 -12.62 -3.01 -15.54
C LYS A 47 -12.03 -4.23 -16.25
N GLN A 48 -10.72 -4.29 -16.40
CA GLN A 48 -9.99 -5.43 -16.97
C GLN A 48 -9.80 -6.60 -15.99
N GLY A 49 -10.25 -6.47 -14.74
CA GLY A 49 -10.23 -7.53 -13.74
C GLY A 49 -9.15 -7.42 -12.68
N TYR A 50 -8.31 -6.37 -12.69
CA TYR A 50 -7.33 -6.16 -11.61
C TYR A 50 -8.04 -5.91 -10.28
N ARG A 51 -7.50 -6.54 -9.25
CA ARG A 51 -7.95 -6.39 -7.86
C ARG A 51 -6.81 -6.05 -6.89
N HIS A 52 -5.57 -6.34 -7.26
CA HIS A 52 -4.39 -6.02 -6.46
C HIS A 52 -3.72 -4.74 -6.96
N PHE A 53 -3.56 -3.78 -6.05
CA PHE A 53 -2.92 -2.49 -6.31
C PHE A 53 -1.80 -2.25 -5.30
N ASP A 54 -0.60 -1.96 -5.82
CA ASP A 54 0.59 -1.68 -5.02
C ASP A 54 0.97 -0.21 -5.14
N THR A 55 0.99 0.49 -4.01
CA THR A 55 1.43 1.88 -3.88
C THR A 55 2.42 2.03 -2.71
N ALA A 56 2.83 3.25 -2.40
CA ALA A 56 3.58 3.60 -1.20
C ALA A 56 3.43 5.08 -0.90
N ALA A 57 3.59 5.47 0.37
CA ALA A 57 3.61 6.87 0.79
C ALA A 57 4.63 7.73 0.00
N ALA A 58 5.72 7.10 -0.45
CA ALA A 58 6.78 7.75 -1.21
C ALA A 58 6.45 8.02 -2.68
N TYR A 59 5.46 7.34 -3.26
CA TYR A 59 5.22 7.38 -4.71
C TYR A 59 4.43 8.61 -5.16
N GLY A 60 3.75 9.28 -4.23
CA GLY A 60 2.83 10.38 -4.55
C GLY A 60 1.53 9.93 -5.25
N SER A 61 1.33 8.63 -5.47
CA SER A 61 0.17 8.07 -6.18
C SER A 61 -0.99 7.62 -5.28
N GLU A 62 -0.81 7.60 -3.95
CA GLU A 62 -1.86 7.19 -2.99
C GLU A 62 -3.17 7.97 -3.17
N GLN A 63 -3.10 9.29 -3.41
CA GLN A 63 -4.28 10.13 -3.58
C GLN A 63 -5.09 9.73 -4.83
N ALA A 64 -4.40 9.62 -5.98
CA ALA A 64 -5.03 9.25 -7.24
C ALA A 64 -5.60 7.82 -7.20
N LEU A 65 -4.88 6.89 -6.57
CA LEU A 65 -5.36 5.53 -6.33
C LEU A 65 -6.64 5.56 -5.46
N GLY A 66 -6.63 6.24 -4.32
CA GLY A 66 -7.78 6.34 -3.43
C GLY A 66 -9.04 6.88 -4.12
N GLU A 67 -8.89 7.94 -4.91
CA GLU A 67 -9.98 8.51 -5.70
C GLU A 67 -10.51 7.53 -6.76
N ALA A 68 -9.64 6.78 -7.43
CA ALA A 68 -10.02 5.77 -8.40
C ALA A 68 -10.81 4.62 -7.76
N LEU A 69 -10.33 4.11 -6.62
CA LEU A 69 -10.99 3.03 -5.88
C LEU A 69 -12.37 3.48 -5.39
N LYS A 70 -12.46 4.68 -4.80
CA LYS A 70 -13.73 5.25 -4.34
C LYS A 70 -14.72 5.41 -5.49
N GLN A 71 -14.29 5.94 -6.63
CA GLN A 71 -15.15 6.09 -7.80
C GLN A 71 -15.58 4.72 -8.35
N ALA A 72 -14.68 3.73 -8.42
CA ALA A 72 -15.01 2.39 -8.88
C ALA A 72 -16.04 1.70 -7.99
N CYS A 73 -15.95 1.86 -6.67
CA CYS A 73 -16.96 1.39 -5.71
C CYS A 73 -18.30 2.11 -5.90
N GLN A 74 -18.31 3.43 -6.08
CA GLN A 74 -19.53 4.21 -6.32
C GLN A 74 -20.22 3.83 -7.63
N LEU A 75 -19.46 3.45 -8.65
CA LEU A 75 -19.97 2.96 -9.94
C LEU A 75 -20.39 1.48 -9.90
N GLY A 76 -20.21 0.78 -8.78
CA GLY A 76 -20.54 -0.64 -8.64
C GLY A 76 -19.64 -1.57 -9.46
N LEU A 77 -18.43 -1.13 -9.84
CA LEU A 77 -17.48 -1.97 -10.59
C LEU A 77 -16.83 -3.04 -9.70
N VAL A 78 -16.65 -2.71 -8.42
CA VAL A 78 -16.04 -3.53 -7.37
C VAL A 78 -16.58 -3.10 -6.00
N THR A 79 -16.43 -3.97 -5.02
CA THR A 79 -16.55 -3.64 -3.60
C THR A 79 -15.17 -3.42 -2.98
N ARG A 80 -15.09 -2.88 -1.75
CA ARG A 80 -13.80 -2.74 -1.05
C ARG A 80 -13.18 -4.12 -0.79
N GLU A 81 -14.01 -5.11 -0.52
CA GLU A 81 -13.62 -6.48 -0.18
C GLU A 81 -13.07 -7.26 -1.37
N ASP A 82 -13.43 -6.86 -2.60
CA ASP A 82 -12.85 -7.42 -3.83
C ASP A 82 -11.41 -6.96 -4.05
N LEU A 83 -10.99 -5.87 -3.41
CA LEU A 83 -9.70 -5.21 -3.64
C LEU A 83 -8.65 -5.66 -2.62
N PHE A 84 -7.42 -5.79 -3.10
CA PHE A 84 -6.22 -6.00 -2.31
C PHE A 84 -5.30 -4.78 -2.47
N VAL A 85 -5.23 -3.92 -1.46
CA VAL A 85 -4.43 -2.68 -1.51
C VAL A 85 -3.21 -2.78 -0.60
N THR A 86 -2.04 -2.57 -1.20
CA THR A 86 -0.74 -2.55 -0.52
C THR A 86 -0.19 -1.13 -0.47
N SER A 87 0.27 -0.67 0.71
CA SER A 87 1.12 0.52 0.84
C SER A 87 2.33 0.23 1.72
N LYS A 88 3.26 1.19 1.81
CA LYS A 88 4.59 0.98 2.41
C LYS A 88 5.00 2.13 3.32
N LEU A 89 5.56 1.78 4.48
CA LEU A 89 6.19 2.68 5.45
C LEU A 89 7.48 3.23 4.88
N TRP A 90 7.54 4.55 4.68
CA TRP A 90 8.73 5.21 4.14
C TRP A 90 9.86 5.33 5.18
N ILE A 91 11.10 5.45 4.69
CA ILE A 91 12.34 5.46 5.48
C ILE A 91 12.34 6.57 6.56
N THR A 92 11.79 7.75 6.25
CA THR A 92 11.75 8.87 7.22
C THR A 92 10.70 8.66 8.32
N GLN A 93 9.82 7.67 8.18
CA GLN A 93 8.85 7.25 9.20
C GLN A 93 9.21 5.90 9.81
N ASN A 94 10.34 5.29 9.41
CA ASN A 94 10.76 3.97 9.86
C ASN A 94 11.37 4.01 11.29
N HIS A 95 10.57 4.49 12.24
CA HIS A 95 10.87 4.59 13.66
C HIS A 95 9.64 4.10 14.44
N PRO A 96 9.80 3.40 15.58
CA PRO A 96 8.70 2.72 16.26
C PRO A 96 7.45 3.60 16.46
N HIS A 97 7.63 4.77 17.07
CA HIS A 97 6.56 5.72 17.39
C HIS A 97 5.94 6.44 16.17
N LEU A 98 6.51 6.30 14.98
CA LEU A 98 6.02 6.93 13.75
C LEU A 98 5.28 5.97 12.82
N VAL A 99 5.34 4.65 13.05
CA VAL A 99 4.71 3.63 12.20
C VAL A 99 3.19 3.82 12.11
N VAL A 100 2.52 3.87 13.27
CA VAL A 100 1.05 4.02 13.32
C VAL A 100 0.59 5.35 12.71
N PRO A 101 1.19 6.53 13.07
CA PRO A 101 0.87 7.79 12.40
C PRO A 101 1.09 7.77 10.88
N ALA A 102 2.14 7.10 10.40
CA ALA A 102 2.43 6.99 8.97
C ALA A 102 1.35 6.19 8.24
N LEU A 103 0.94 5.04 8.79
CA LEU A 103 -0.15 4.24 8.23
C LEU A 103 -1.47 5.02 8.24
N GLN A 104 -1.81 5.70 9.33
CA GLN A 104 -3.02 6.54 9.40
C GLN A 104 -3.02 7.64 8.34
N LYS A 105 -1.86 8.24 8.06
CA LYS A 105 -1.72 9.22 6.98
C LYS A 105 -1.98 8.58 5.61
N SER A 106 -1.37 7.42 5.31
CA SER A 106 -1.62 6.69 4.07
C SER A 106 -3.10 6.33 3.91
N LEU A 107 -3.76 5.81 4.95
CA LEU A 107 -5.19 5.50 4.95
C LEU A 107 -6.06 6.73 4.65
N LYS A 108 -5.75 7.87 5.30
CA LYS A 108 -6.44 9.14 5.03
C LYS A 108 -6.28 9.59 3.58
N THR A 109 -5.07 9.52 3.04
CA THR A 109 -4.77 9.91 1.64
C THR A 109 -5.46 8.96 0.65
N LEU A 110 -5.44 7.65 0.92
CA LEU A 110 -6.14 6.64 0.12
C LEU A 110 -7.66 6.66 0.29
N GLN A 111 -8.19 7.38 1.29
CA GLN A 111 -9.61 7.36 1.67
C GLN A 111 -10.11 5.94 2.01
N LEU A 112 -9.27 5.17 2.70
CA LEU A 112 -9.56 3.79 3.13
C LEU A 112 -9.56 3.68 4.65
N GLU A 113 -10.31 2.71 5.17
CA GLU A 113 -10.31 2.39 6.61
C GLU A 113 -9.19 1.41 6.99
N TYR A 114 -8.77 0.55 6.05
CA TYR A 114 -7.70 -0.42 6.23
C TYR A 114 -6.93 -0.70 4.93
N LEU A 115 -5.70 -1.19 5.07
CA LEU A 115 -4.92 -1.83 4.00
C LEU A 115 -5.02 -3.35 4.07
N ASP A 116 -4.91 -4.02 2.92
CA ASP A 116 -4.79 -5.48 2.92
C ASP A 116 -3.37 -5.91 3.30
N LEU A 117 -2.37 -5.11 2.92
CA LEU A 117 -0.97 -5.33 3.26
C LEU A 117 -0.23 -4.01 3.52
N TYR A 118 0.54 -3.96 4.60
CA TYR A 118 1.43 -2.83 4.91
C TYR A 118 2.88 -3.30 5.06
N LEU A 119 3.80 -2.70 4.30
CA LEU A 119 5.18 -3.16 4.22
C LEU A 119 6.16 -2.14 4.81
N ILE A 120 7.22 -2.59 5.47
CA ILE A 120 8.43 -1.76 5.64
C ILE A 120 9.08 -1.63 4.25
N HIS A 121 9.20 -0.41 3.71
CA HIS A 121 9.62 -0.20 2.32
C HIS A 121 11.10 -0.51 2.09
N TRP A 122 11.95 -0.23 3.08
CA TRP A 122 13.38 -0.50 3.02
C TRP A 122 13.90 -0.85 4.42
N PRO A 123 14.96 -1.67 4.55
CA PRO A 123 15.59 -1.97 5.83
C PRO A 123 16.50 -0.83 6.32
N LEU A 124 16.02 0.42 6.23
CA LEU A 124 16.74 1.65 6.55
C LEU A 124 15.83 2.65 7.26
N SER A 125 16.41 3.48 8.12
CA SER A 125 15.76 4.64 8.74
C SER A 125 16.57 5.90 8.41
N SER A 126 15.90 7.05 8.30
CA SER A 126 16.56 8.34 8.06
C SER A 126 15.85 9.46 8.80
N GLN A 127 16.43 10.66 8.81
CA GLN A 127 15.88 11.83 9.49
C GLN A 127 14.36 11.99 9.27
N PRO A 128 13.55 12.05 10.36
CA PRO A 128 12.11 12.18 10.23
C PRO A 128 11.67 13.60 9.83
N GLY A 129 10.43 13.72 9.37
CA GLY A 129 9.74 15.01 9.19
C GLY A 129 9.82 15.64 7.80
N LYS A 130 10.73 15.21 6.92
CA LYS A 130 10.78 15.68 5.52
C LYS A 130 11.02 14.53 4.56
N PHE A 131 10.24 14.47 3.48
CA PHE A 131 10.52 13.55 2.38
C PHE A 131 11.75 14.01 1.59
N SER A 132 12.65 13.08 1.29
CA SER A 132 13.81 13.30 0.41
C SER A 132 14.03 12.06 -0.46
N PHE A 133 14.40 12.27 -1.72
CA PHE A 133 14.80 11.21 -2.64
C PHE A 133 15.76 11.78 -3.72
N PRO A 134 16.97 11.22 -3.91
CA PRO A 134 17.56 10.13 -3.12
C PRO A 134 17.80 10.56 -1.65
N ILE A 135 17.92 9.57 -0.75
CA ILE A 135 18.24 9.84 0.65
C ILE A 135 19.74 10.08 0.78
N ASP A 136 20.13 11.17 1.43
CA ASP A 136 21.53 11.44 1.73
C ASP A 136 22.03 10.45 2.79
N VAL A 137 23.23 9.93 2.62
CA VAL A 137 23.87 9.03 3.60
C VAL A 137 24.02 9.74 4.95
N ALA A 138 24.22 11.06 4.96
CA ALA A 138 24.29 11.86 6.17
C ALA A 138 22.98 11.89 6.97
N ASP A 139 21.84 11.60 6.33
CA ASP A 139 20.53 11.57 6.97
C ASP A 139 20.17 10.18 7.51
N LEU A 140 20.98 9.14 7.28
CA LEU A 140 20.68 7.78 7.75
C LEU A 140 20.81 7.68 9.27
N LEU A 141 19.89 6.93 9.87
CA LEU A 141 19.80 6.66 11.30
C LEU A 141 19.77 5.15 11.57
N PRO A 142 20.17 4.69 12.77
CA PRO A 142 20.05 3.29 13.14
C PRO A 142 18.61 2.79 13.01
N PHE A 143 18.43 1.66 12.32
CA PHE A 143 17.13 1.02 12.16
C PHE A 143 16.84 0.08 13.34
N ASP A 144 15.93 0.49 14.23
CA ASP A 144 15.38 -0.36 15.28
C ASP A 144 14.33 -1.32 14.70
N VAL A 145 14.79 -2.41 14.10
CA VAL A 145 13.92 -3.43 13.49
C VAL A 145 12.91 -4.00 14.47
N LYS A 146 13.30 -4.21 15.75
CA LYS A 146 12.43 -4.80 16.75
C LYS A 146 11.29 -3.84 17.08
N GLY A 147 11.60 -2.60 17.45
CA GLY A 147 10.58 -1.63 17.84
C GLY A 147 9.65 -1.25 16.67
N VAL A 148 10.20 -1.15 15.46
CA VAL A 148 9.38 -0.91 14.25
C VAL A 148 8.46 -2.10 14.00
N TRP A 149 8.96 -3.33 14.05
CA TRP A 149 8.15 -4.51 13.81
C TRP A 149 7.05 -4.69 14.86
N GLU A 150 7.33 -4.44 16.14
CA GLU A 150 6.33 -4.42 17.21
C GLU A 150 5.23 -3.37 16.93
N SER A 151 5.61 -2.22 16.34
CA SER A 151 4.65 -1.18 15.96
C SER A 151 3.85 -1.55 14.69
N MET A 152 4.43 -2.34 13.77
CA MET A 152 3.70 -2.94 12.65
C MET A 152 2.68 -3.97 13.15
N GLU A 153 3.03 -4.79 14.15
CA GLU A 153 2.10 -5.70 14.81
C GLU A 153 0.97 -4.96 15.51
N GLU A 154 1.25 -3.79 16.08
CA GLU A 154 0.21 -2.92 16.65
C GLU A 154 -0.77 -2.42 15.57
N CYS A 155 -0.29 -2.10 14.37
CA CYS A 155 -1.18 -1.76 13.24
C CYS A 155 -2.17 -2.89 12.89
N LEU A 156 -1.78 -4.16 13.07
CA LEU A 156 -2.71 -5.31 12.93
C LEU A 156 -3.77 -5.30 14.03
N LYS A 157 -3.35 -5.13 15.30
CA LYS A 157 -4.27 -5.13 16.45
C LYS A 157 -5.29 -4.00 16.37
N LEU A 158 -4.87 -2.83 15.88
CA LEU A 158 -5.73 -1.68 15.64
C LEU A 158 -6.65 -1.82 14.41
N GLY A 159 -6.49 -2.88 13.61
CA GLY A 159 -7.28 -3.11 12.40
C GLY A 159 -6.94 -2.20 11.22
N LEU A 160 -5.83 -1.45 11.29
CA LEU A 160 -5.41 -0.52 10.24
C LEU A 160 -4.85 -1.23 9.00
N THR A 161 -4.40 -2.48 9.17
CA THR A 161 -3.99 -3.37 8.09
C THR A 161 -4.37 -4.81 8.41
N LYS A 162 -4.63 -5.63 7.38
CA LYS A 162 -4.94 -7.06 7.55
C LYS A 162 -3.68 -7.95 7.54
N ALA A 163 -2.59 -7.47 6.95
CA ALA A 163 -1.29 -8.14 6.94
C ALA A 163 -0.14 -7.13 7.00
N ILE A 164 1.01 -7.60 7.47
CA ILE A 164 2.26 -6.83 7.49
C ILE A 164 3.39 -7.62 6.84
N GLY A 165 4.40 -6.92 6.34
CA GLY A 165 5.57 -7.52 5.70
C GLY A 165 6.72 -6.54 5.53
N VAL A 166 7.68 -6.91 4.69
CA VAL A 166 8.87 -6.14 4.32
C VAL A 166 9.05 -6.12 2.80
N SER A 167 9.88 -5.21 2.30
CA SER A 167 10.25 -5.06 0.89
C SER A 167 11.77 -4.94 0.72
#